data_AF-A0A497L7T4-F1
#
_entry.id   AF-A0A497L7T4-F1
#
_cell.length_a   1.000
_cell.length_b   1.000
_cell.length_c   1.000
_cell.angle_alpha   90.00
_cell.angle_beta   90.00
_cell.angle_gamma   90.00
#
_symmetry.space_group_name_H-M   'P 1'
#
loop_
_entity.id
_entity.type
_entity.pdbx_description
1 polymer ?
#
loop_
_entity_poly.entity_id
_entity_poly.type
_entity_poly.pdbx_seq_one_letter_code
_entity_poly.pdbx_strand_id
1 'polypeptide(L)'
;AAKAYGASNLRIIFLYLIPKILPTIIPSLVLSVSDFVFLEAALAFLGLGDPVAPTWGKIIDDAYSMGALYKGYFYWVLEPSFMLILTALGFALLGFSLDKIFNPRLKEI
;
A
#
# COMPACT_ATOMS: atom_id res chain seq x y z
N ALA A 1 18.72 14.62 26.94
CA ALA A 1 19.86 13.69 27.19
C ALA A 1 20.80 13.56 25.98
N ALA A 2 20.34 13.21 24.76
CA ALA A 2 21.25 12.96 23.61
C ALA A 2 22.04 14.19 23.09
N LYS A 3 21.51 15.41 23.19
CA LYS A 3 22.25 16.65 22.85
C LYS A 3 23.36 17.01 23.85
N ALA A 4 23.38 16.40 25.04
CA ALA A 4 24.36 16.73 26.10
C ALA A 4 25.70 15.98 25.94
N TYR A 5 25.80 15.02 25.01
CA TYR A 5 26.96 14.12 24.89
C TYR A 5 27.90 14.40 23.71
N GLY A 6 27.75 15.53 23.01
CA GLY A 6 28.68 15.90 21.92
C GLY A 6 28.71 14.94 20.73
N ALA A 7 27.72 14.05 20.59
CA ALA A 7 27.60 13.14 19.46
C ALA A 7 27.16 13.92 18.21
N SER A 8 27.74 13.62 17.05
CA SER A 8 27.33 14.25 15.79
C SER A 8 25.83 14.00 15.55
N ASN A 9 25.11 15.01 15.03
CA ASN A 9 23.67 14.92 14.77
C ASN A 9 23.30 13.67 13.95
N LEU A 10 24.15 13.28 13.00
CA LEU A 10 23.98 12.06 12.19
C LEU A 10 24.02 10.79 13.03
N ARG A 11 24.95 10.67 13.99
CA ARG A 11 25.04 9.50 14.86
C ARG A 11 23.78 9.36 15.72
N ILE A 12 23.24 10.47 16.23
CA ILE A 12 22.00 10.47 17.02
C ILE A 12 20.80 10.04 16.15
N ILE A 13 20.70 10.55 14.93
CA ILE A 13 19.61 10.19 14.01
C ILE A 13 19.64 8.70 13.68
N PHE A 14 20.77 8.17 13.22
CA PHE A 14 20.87 6.78 12.77
C PHE A 14 20.88 5.75 13.91
N LEU A 15 21.52 6.02 15.07
CA LEU A 15 21.55 5.06 16.18
C LEU A 15 20.36 5.13 17.13
N TYR A 16 19.71 6.28 17.28
CA TYR A 16 18.68 6.47 18.32
C TYR A 16 17.31 6.84 17.78
N LEU A 17 17.24 7.68 16.74
CA LEU A 17 15.95 8.13 16.20
C LEU A 17 15.35 7.07 15.28
N ILE A 18 16.08 6.67 14.24
CA ILE A 18 15.62 5.69 13.22
C ILE A 18 15.15 4.37 13.85
N PRO A 19 15.97 3.64 14.64
CA PRO A 19 15.53 2.37 15.23
C PRO A 19 14.35 2.52 16.20
N LYS A 20 14.10 3.71 16.75
CA LYS A 20 12.97 3.95 17.64
C LYS A 20 11.66 4.24 16.89
N ILE A 21 11.72 4.87 15.72
CA ILE A 21 10.53 5.18 14.91
C ILE A 21 10.17 4.07 13.91
N LEU A 22 11.15 3.23 13.52
CA LEU A 22 10.94 2.12 12.59
C LEU A 22 9.77 1.18 12.97
N PRO A 23 9.63 0.75 14.24
CA PRO A 23 8.49 -0.08 14.67
C PRO A 23 7.13 0.56 14.39
N THR A 24 7.02 1.89 14.45
CA THR A 24 5.76 2.61 14.22
C THR A 24 5.55 2.92 12.74
N ILE A 25 6.61 3.22 11.99
CA ILE A 25 6.51 3.59 10.57
C ILE A 25 6.26 2.37 9.69
N ILE A 26 6.86 1.21 9.99
CA ILE A 26 6.75 0.00 9.16
C ILE A 26 5.28 -0.43 8.97
N PRO A 27 4.46 -0.58 10.03
CA PRO A 27 3.05 -0.93 9.86
C PRO A 27 2.27 0.08 9.03
N SER A 28 2.50 1.38 9.27
CA SER A 28 1.84 2.44 8.49
C SER A 28 2.20 2.38 7.02
N LEU A 29 3.47 2.15 6.67
CA LEU A 29 3.90 1.99 5.28
C LEU A 29 3.23 0.78 4.62
N VAL A 30 3.11 -0.34 5.33
CA VAL A 30 2.46 -1.54 4.79
C VAL A 30 0.97 -1.30 4.55
N LEU A 31 0.29 -0.61 5.47
CA LEU A 31 -1.10 -0.20 5.27
C LEU A 31 -1.27 0.71 4.06
N SER A 32 -0.35 1.66 3.86
CA SER A 32 -0.38 2.56 2.70
C SER A 32 -0.28 1.82 1.35
N VAL A 33 0.35 0.64 1.29
CA VAL A 33 0.41 -0.15 0.05
C VAL A 33 -0.99 -0.52 -0.43
N SER A 34 -1.90 -0.89 0.49
CA SER A 34 -3.30 -1.18 0.14
C SER A 34 -3.98 0.04 -0.49
N ASP A 35 -3.78 1.23 0.09
CA ASP A 35 -4.34 2.48 -0.44
C ASP A 35 -3.77 2.81 -1.83
N PHE A 36 -2.46 2.63 -2.01
CA PHE A 36 -1.80 2.90 -3.30
C PHE A 36 -2.26 1.96 -4.42
N VAL A 37 -2.58 0.71 -4.11
CA VAL A 37 -3.13 -0.23 -5.10
C VAL A 37 -4.47 0.26 -5.65
N PHE A 38 -5.37 0.74 -4.78
CA PHE A 38 -6.64 1.32 -5.23
C PHE A 38 -6.46 2.66 -5.93
N LEU A 39 -5.52 3.48 -5.46
CA LEU A 39 -5.20 4.77 -6.07
C LEU A 39 -4.67 4.58 -7.49
N GLU A 40 -3.74 3.65 -7.72
CA GLU A 40 -3.22 3.32 -9.05
C GLU A 40 -4.35 2.83 -9.97
N ALA A 41 -5.21 1.93 -9.50
CA ALA A 41 -6.34 1.45 -10.29
C ALA A 41 -7.31 2.59 -10.66
N ALA A 42 -7.59 3.51 -9.73
CA ALA A 42 -8.40 4.69 -10.01
C ALA A 42 -7.74 5.63 -11.02
N LEU A 43 -6.43 5.86 -10.92
CA LEU A 43 -5.68 6.66 -11.89
C LEU A 43 -5.67 6.01 -13.28
N ALA A 44 -5.47 4.70 -13.36
CA ALA A 44 -5.52 3.95 -14.61
C ALA A 44 -6.89 4.08 -15.27
N PHE A 45 -7.98 3.95 -14.51
CA PHE A 45 -9.34 4.15 -14.99
C PHE A 45 -9.63 5.60 -15.45
N LEU A 46 -8.97 6.59 -14.84
CA LEU A 46 -9.04 7.99 -15.29
C LEU A 46 -8.13 8.27 -16.51
N GLY A 47 -7.41 7.27 -17.04
CA GLY A 47 -6.47 7.43 -18.14
C GLY A 47 -5.14 8.10 -17.76
N LEU A 48 -4.84 8.19 -16.46
CA LEU A 48 -3.61 8.78 -15.91
C LEU A 48 -2.56 7.73 -15.52
N GLY A 49 -2.84 6.45 -15.74
CA GLY A 49 -1.89 5.35 -15.54
C GLY A 49 -0.84 5.26 -16.64
N ASP A 50 0.21 4.46 -16.41
CA ASP A 50 1.19 4.14 -17.45
C ASP A 50 0.52 3.28 -18.54
N PRO A 51 0.47 3.75 -19.80
CA PRO A 51 -0.22 3.04 -20.87
C PRO A 51 0.48 1.75 -21.32
N VAL A 52 1.75 1.55 -20.96
CA VAL A 52 2.56 0.39 -21.37
C VAL A 52 2.61 -0.66 -20.26
N ALA A 53 2.46 -0.25 -19.01
CA ALA A 53 2.53 -1.17 -17.88
C ALA A 53 1.26 -2.05 -17.80
N PRO A 54 1.39 -3.39 -17.78
CA PRO A 54 0.24 -4.29 -17.65
C PRO A 54 -0.23 -4.37 -16.19
N THR A 55 -0.86 -3.30 -15.69
CA THR A 55 -1.45 -3.26 -14.34
C THR A 55 -2.88 -3.77 -14.33
N TRP A 56 -3.39 -4.23 -13.18
CA TRP A 56 -4.78 -4.67 -13.07
C TRP A 56 -5.77 -3.51 -13.30
N GLY A 57 -5.41 -2.29 -12.88
CA GLY A 57 -6.17 -1.07 -13.20
C GLY A 57 -6.29 -0.84 -14.70
N LYS A 58 -5.19 -1.02 -15.44
CA LYS A 58 -5.17 -0.92 -16.91
C LYS A 58 -6.09 -1.94 -17.56
N ILE A 59 -6.11 -3.19 -17.08
CA ILE A 59 -6.99 -4.24 -17.63
C ILE A 59 -8.46 -3.86 -17.47
N ILE A 60 -8.83 -3.23 -16.35
CA ILE A 60 -10.20 -2.74 -16.11
C ILE A 60 -10.54 -1.58 -17.06
N ASP A 61 -9.61 -0.63 -17.24
CA ASP A 61 -9.74 0.48 -18.20
C ASP A 61 -9.91 -0.03 -19.65
N ASP A 62 -9.08 -0.99 -20.07
CA ASP A 62 -9.16 -1.59 -21.41
C ASP A 62 -10.48 -2.34 -21.60
N ALA A 63 -10.94 -3.09 -20.59
CA ALA A 63 -12.23 -3.76 -20.63
C ALA A 63 -13.40 -2.77 -20.75
N TYR A 64 -13.32 -1.62 -20.07
CA TYR A 64 -14.30 -0.54 -20.21
C TYR A 64 -14.27 0.07 -21.62
N SER A 65 -13.08 0.46 -22.08
CA SER A 65 -12.84 1.11 -23.38
C SER A 65 -13.22 0.24 -24.58
N MET A 66 -13.03 -1.09 -24.50
CA MET A 66 -13.38 -2.04 -25.56
C MET A 66 -14.87 -2.47 -25.54
N GLY A 67 -15.65 -1.92 -24.61
CA GLY A 67 -17.07 -2.20 -24.44
C GLY A 67 -17.35 -3.63 -24.00
N ALA A 68 -16.47 -4.22 -23.18
CA ALA A 68 -16.56 -5.61 -22.76
C ALA A 68 -17.86 -5.93 -22.00
N LEU A 69 -18.30 -5.00 -21.13
CA LEU A 69 -19.58 -5.10 -20.44
C LEU A 69 -20.76 -5.14 -21.42
N TYR A 70 -20.73 -4.32 -22.48
CA TYR A 70 -21.78 -4.31 -23.50
C TYR A 70 -21.78 -5.56 -24.37
N LYS A 71 -20.64 -6.24 -24.50
CA LYS A 71 -20.47 -7.50 -25.23
C LYS A 71 -20.71 -8.75 -24.37
N GLY A 72 -21.01 -8.58 -23.08
CA GLY A 72 -21.24 -9.69 -22.14
C GLY A 72 -19.97 -10.33 -21.56
N TYR A 73 -18.79 -9.74 -21.78
CA TYR A 73 -17.51 -10.22 -21.25
C TYR A 73 -17.23 -9.69 -19.82
N PHE A 74 -18.16 -9.96 -18.89
CA PHE A 74 -18.06 -9.50 -17.50
C PHE A 74 -16.82 -10.04 -16.78
N TYR A 75 -16.35 -11.23 -17.16
CA TYR A 75 -15.14 -11.86 -16.60
C TYR A 75 -13.90 -11.00 -16.73
N TRP A 76 -13.82 -10.16 -17.77
CA TRP A 76 -12.65 -9.32 -18.05
C TRP A 76 -12.44 -8.21 -17.01
N VAL A 77 -13.51 -7.80 -16.32
CA VAL A 77 -13.45 -6.85 -15.20
C VAL A 77 -13.44 -7.57 -13.87
N LEU A 78 -14.17 -8.68 -13.75
CA LEU A 78 -14.34 -9.40 -12.48
C LEU A 78 -13.01 -10.02 -11.99
N GLU A 79 -12.25 -10.63 -12.89
CA GLU A 79 -10.97 -11.28 -12.59
C GLU A 79 -9.92 -10.30 -12.00
N PRO A 80 -9.58 -9.17 -12.68
CA PRO A 80 -8.62 -8.21 -12.13
C PRO A 80 -9.14 -7.52 -10.87
N SER A 81 -10.45 -7.27 -10.77
CA SER A 81 -11.06 -6.69 -9.56
C SER A 81 -10.91 -7.60 -8.35
N PHE A 82 -11.11 -8.90 -8.53
CA PHE A 82 -10.93 -9.88 -7.45
C PHE A 82 -9.46 -9.96 -7.02
N MET A 83 -8.52 -9.97 -7.96
CA MET A 83 -7.08 -9.96 -7.66
C MET A 83 -6.63 -8.69 -6.91
N LEU A 84 -7.14 -7.52 -7.31
CA LEU A 84 -6.91 -6.25 -6.61
C LEU A 84 -7.39 -6.31 -5.16
N ILE A 85 -8.63 -6.75 -4.93
CA ILE A 85 -9.21 -6.86 -3.60
C ILE A 85 -8.41 -7.85 -2.74
N LEU A 86 -8.06 -9.01 -3.30
CA LEU A 86 -7.31 -10.04 -2.57
C LEU A 86 -5.92 -9.52 -2.14
N THR A 87 -5.24 -8.79 -3.02
CA THR A 87 -3.92 -8.23 -2.76
C THR A 87 -4.01 -7.10 -1.72
N ALA A 88 -4.94 -6.17 -1.90
CA ALA A 88 -5.17 -5.08 -0.96
C ALA A 88 -5.53 -5.62 0.44
N LEU A 89 -6.40 -6.62 0.50
CA LEU A 89 -6.77 -7.28 1.75
C LEU A 89 -5.57 -7.99 2.39
N GLY A 90 -4.73 -8.67 1.61
CA GLY A 90 -3.51 -9.30 2.09
C GLY A 90 -2.56 -8.30 2.74
N PHE A 91 -2.29 -7.17 2.06
CA PHE A 91 -1.46 -6.09 2.62
C PHE A 91 -2.10 -5.40 3.82
N ALA A 92 -3.42 -5.17 3.80
CA ALA A 92 -4.13 -4.59 4.93
C ALA A 92 -4.02 -5.47 6.18
N LEU A 93 -4.28 -6.78 6.05
CA LEU A 93 -4.16 -7.74 7.15
C LEU A 93 -2.73 -7.86 7.67
N LEU A 94 -1.74 -7.85 6.77
CA LEU A 94 -0.32 -7.80 7.16
C LEU A 94 -0.01 -6.52 7.93
N GLY A 95 -0.48 -5.36 7.46
CA GLY A 95 -0.32 -4.07 8.12
C GLY A 95 -0.92 -4.07 9.53
N PHE A 96 -2.15 -4.57 9.69
CA PHE A 96 -2.78 -4.72 11.00
C PHE A 96 -2.05 -5.70 11.93
N SER A 97 -1.56 -6.81 11.39
CA SER A 97 -0.80 -7.80 12.16
C SER A 97 0.54 -7.21 12.64
N LEU A 98 1.23 -6.48 11.76
CA LEU A 98 2.46 -5.77 12.09
C LEU A 98 2.20 -4.66 13.12
N ASP A 99 1.13 -3.87 12.95
CA ASP A 99 0.77 -2.81 13.90
C ASP A 99 0.52 -3.41 15.29
N LYS A 100 -0.20 -4.52 15.38
CA LYS A 100 -0.42 -5.23 16.64
C LYS A 100 0.88 -5.73 17.30
N ILE A 101 1.86 -6.18 16.51
CA ILE A 101 3.15 -6.68 17.02
C ILE A 101 4.04 -5.54 17.48
N PHE A 102 4.09 -4.45 16.71
CA PHE A 102 5.03 -3.34 16.92
C PHE A 102 4.47 -2.21 17.78
N ASN A 103 3.16 -2.14 17.99
CA ASN A 103 2.53 -1.12 18.81
C ASN A 103 2.33 -1.62 20.26
N PRO A 104 3.23 -1.27 21.20
CA PRO A 104 3.13 -1.69 22.59
C PRO A 104 1.91 -1.12 23.32
N ARG A 105 1.23 -0.10 22.76
CA ARG A 105 0.02 0.50 23.36
C ARG A 105 -1.22 -0.38 23.23
N LEU A 106 -1.24 -1.32 22.28
CA LEU A 106 -2.35 -2.29 22.11
C LEU A 106 -2.23 -3.50 23.05
N LYS A 107 -1.16 -3.61 23.84
CA LYS A 107 -0.96 -4.67 24.84
C LYS A 107 -1.62 -4.38 26.20
N GLU A 108 -2.13 -3.17 26.43
CA GLU A 108 -2.67 -2.74 27.73
C GLU A 108 -4.20 -2.91 27.90
N ILE A 109 -4.88 -3.70 27.07
CA ILE A 109 -6.30 -4.04 27.27
C ILE A 109 -6.48 -5.55 27.31
#